data_AF-A0A9N9TBJ2-F1
#
_entry.id   AF-A0A9N9TBJ2-F1
#
_cell.length_a   1.000
_cell.length_b   1.000
_cell.length_c   1.000
_cell.angle_alpha   90.00
_cell.angle_beta   90.00
_cell.angle_gamma   90.00
#
_symmetry.space_group_name_H-M   'P 1'
#
loop_
_entity.id
_entity.type
_entity.pdbx_description
1 polymer ?
#
loop_
_entity_poly.entity_id
_entity_poly.type
_entity_poly.pdbx_seq_one_letter_code
_entity_poly.pdbx_strand_id
1 'polypeptide(L)'
;MPIYDYNKNMGGVDHFDQYMSTYISWKYRRWWMKLYYYLISTSIVNADISYKMNCIKRNTKPMSALMFRSNLADELTQDNCTRKTPGPKVIVSKTKWKICKHDRYCTKIGHRKTFIHEGKHDGVVL
;
A
#
# COMPACT_ATOMS: atom_id res chain seq x y z
N MET A 1 37.86 16.53 8.99
CA MET A 1 38.12 17.52 7.91
C MET A 1 36.78 17.95 7.34
N PRO A 2 36.52 19.25 7.16
CA PRO A 2 35.20 19.78 6.81
C PRO A 2 34.62 19.22 5.49
N ILE A 3 35.47 18.87 4.51
CA ILE A 3 35.04 18.24 3.25
C ILE A 3 34.43 16.84 3.47
N TYR A 4 34.95 16.07 4.43
CA TYR A 4 34.49 14.70 4.68
C TYR A 4 33.09 14.68 5.30
N ASP A 5 32.83 15.55 6.28
CA ASP A 5 31.53 15.64 6.95
C ASP A 5 30.45 16.18 6.01
N TYR A 6 30.81 17.07 5.08
CA TYR A 6 29.92 17.53 4.01
C TYR A 6 29.51 16.36 3.11
N ASN A 7 30.47 15.67 2.50
CA ASN A 7 30.19 14.57 1.57
C ASN A 7 29.40 13.42 2.21
N LYS A 8 29.58 13.21 3.52
CA LYS A 8 28.82 12.21 4.27
C LYS A 8 27.33 12.56 4.40
N ASN A 9 26.99 13.84 4.44
CA ASN A 9 25.64 14.31 4.73
C ASN A 9 24.86 14.82 3.50
N MET A 10 25.50 15.01 2.35
CA MET A 10 24.86 15.58 1.15
C MET A 10 23.74 14.71 0.51
N GLY A 11 23.60 13.42 0.86
CA GLY A 11 22.68 12.52 0.17
C GLY A 11 21.22 12.53 0.64
N GLY A 12 20.90 13.22 1.74
CA GLY A 12 19.57 13.13 2.35
C GLY A 12 18.42 13.57 1.42
N VAL A 13 18.65 14.63 0.64
CA VAL A 13 17.65 15.18 -0.29
C VAL A 13 17.46 14.27 -1.51
N ASP A 14 18.55 13.76 -2.08
CA ASP A 14 18.50 12.85 -3.24
C ASP A 14 17.80 11.53 -2.90
N HIS A 15 18.04 11.01 -1.69
CA HIS A 15 17.35 9.81 -1.22
C HIS A 15 15.85 10.03 -1.04
N PHE A 16 15.44 11.20 -0.55
CA PHE A 16 14.02 11.56 -0.46
C PHE A 16 13.39 11.69 -1.85
N ASP A 17 14.07 12.36 -2.78
CA ASP A 17 13.57 12.55 -4.15
C ASP A 17 13.41 11.22 -4.90
N GLN A 18 14.36 10.29 -4.75
CA GLN A 18 14.23 8.92 -5.26
C GLN A 18 13.02 8.20 -4.68
N TYR A 19 12.80 8.33 -3.36
CA TYR A 19 11.64 7.73 -2.69
C TYR A 19 10.31 8.32 -3.16
N MET A 20 10.32 9.59 -3.53
CA MET A 20 9.16 10.32 -4.04
C MET A 20 8.82 9.93 -5.48
N SER A 21 9.85 9.88 -6.34
CA SER A 21 9.74 9.55 -7.77
C SER A 21 9.25 8.12 -8.02
N THR A 22 9.64 7.17 -7.15
CA THR A 22 9.32 5.73 -7.29
C THR A 22 7.81 5.43 -7.32
N TYR A 23 6.95 6.29 -6.76
CA TYR A 23 5.54 5.97 -6.55
C TYR A 23 4.54 6.93 -7.20
N ILE A 24 5.02 8.03 -7.78
CA ILE A 24 4.16 9.09 -8.32
C ILE A 24 4.46 9.28 -9.81
N SER A 25 3.63 8.71 -10.67
CA SER A 25 3.79 8.79 -12.13
C SER A 25 2.60 9.46 -12.83
N TRP A 26 1.78 10.23 -12.12
CA TRP A 26 0.54 10.77 -12.69
C TRP A 26 0.76 12.04 -13.53
N LYS A 27 0.12 12.10 -14.71
CA LYS A 27 -0.03 13.34 -15.48
C LYS A 27 -1.07 14.26 -14.83
N TYR A 28 -0.62 15.42 -14.35
CA TYR A 28 -1.47 16.43 -13.74
C TYR A 28 -2.02 17.43 -14.78
N ARG A 29 -3.34 17.66 -14.76
CA ARG A 29 -4.00 18.68 -15.60
C ARG A 29 -4.02 20.07 -14.98
N ARG A 30 -3.98 20.15 -13.66
CA ARG A 30 -3.97 21.41 -12.89
C ARG A 30 -2.68 21.48 -12.08
N TRP A 31 -1.96 22.60 -12.14
CA TRP A 31 -0.64 22.74 -11.52
C TRP A 31 -0.68 22.59 -10.00
N TRP A 32 -1.72 23.08 -9.33
CA TRP A 32 -1.86 23.02 -7.87
C TRP A 32 -2.05 21.59 -7.33
N MET A 33 -2.55 20.66 -8.16
CA MET A 33 -2.64 19.25 -7.77
C MET A 33 -1.25 18.66 -7.54
N LYS A 34 -0.23 19.09 -8.31
CA LYS A 34 1.16 18.67 -8.08
C LYS A 34 1.59 18.97 -6.65
N LEU A 35 1.30 20.18 -6.18
CA LEU A 35 1.63 20.60 -4.83
C LEU A 35 0.86 19.79 -3.78
N TYR A 36 -0.44 19.58 -3.98
CA TYR A 36 -1.27 18.81 -3.05
C TYR A 36 -0.75 17.38 -2.86
N TYR A 37 -0.52 16.66 -3.96
CA TYR A 37 0.02 15.30 -3.88
C TYR A 37 1.45 15.27 -3.35
N TYR A 38 2.26 16.30 -3.65
CA TYR A 38 3.60 16.43 -3.11
C TYR A 38 3.58 16.47 -1.57
N LEU A 39 2.67 17.27 -0.98
CA LEU A 39 2.53 17.37 0.46
C LEU A 39 2.08 16.04 1.10
N ILE A 40 1.10 15.36 0.50
CA ILE A 40 0.63 14.05 1.00
C ILE A 40 1.77 13.04 0.99
N SER A 41 2.47 12.90 -0.13
CA SER A 41 3.54 11.92 -0.25
C SER A 41 4.71 12.23 0.67
N THR A 42 5.03 13.52 0.89
CA THR A 42 6.00 13.96 1.89
C THR A 42 5.57 13.54 3.30
N SER A 43 4.30 13.74 3.67
CA SER A 43 3.79 13.31 4.97
C SER A 43 3.86 11.78 5.16
N ILE A 44 3.58 11.00 4.12
CA ILE A 44 3.64 9.54 4.16
C ILE A 44 5.08 9.07 4.39
N VAL A 45 6.06 9.66 3.68
CA VAL A 45 7.48 9.31 3.86
C VAL A 45 7.96 9.68 5.27
N ASN A 46 7.57 10.85 5.79
CA ASN A 46 7.92 11.27 7.15
C ASN A 46 7.29 10.36 8.21
N ALA A 47 6.05 9.92 8.00
CA ALA A 47 5.38 8.96 8.88
C ALA A 47 6.09 7.59 8.86
N ASP A 48 6.50 7.11 7.69
CA ASP A 48 7.26 5.85 7.54
C ASP A 48 8.63 5.92 8.25
N ILE A 49 9.34 7.05 8.14
CA ILE A 49 10.58 7.28 8.89
C ILE A 49 10.31 7.20 10.39
N SER A 50 9.28 7.88 10.87
CA SER A 50 8.89 7.88 12.29
C SER A 50 8.53 6.47 12.78
N TYR A 51 7.79 5.71 11.97
CA TYR A 51 7.45 4.31 12.23
C TYR A 51 8.71 3.43 12.33
N LYS A 52 9.64 3.53 11.37
CA LYS A 52 10.91 2.79 11.38
C LYS A 52 11.75 3.12 12.61
N MET A 53 11.82 4.38 13.01
CA MET A 53 12.51 4.81 14.24
C MET A 53 11.89 4.16 15.48
N ASN A 54 10.56 4.08 15.54
CA ASN A 54 9.86 3.40 16.63
C ASN A 54 10.09 1.89 16.63
N CYS A 55 10.16 1.24 15.47
CA CYS A 55 10.53 -0.18 15.35
C CYS A 55 11.95 -0.45 15.88
N ILE A 56 12.92 0.39 15.52
CA ILE A 56 14.29 0.29 16.02
C ILE A 56 14.32 0.40 17.55
N LYS A 57 13.63 1.40 18.12
CA LYS A 57 13.53 1.57 19.59
C LYS A 57 12.90 0.37 20.29
N ARG A 58 11.93 -0.29 19.65
CA ARG A 58 11.23 -1.48 20.17
C ARG A 58 11.91 -2.79 19.82
N ASN A 59 13.06 -2.73 19.14
CA ASN A 59 13.81 -3.90 18.64
C ASN A 59 12.96 -4.83 17.76
N THR A 60 12.02 -4.25 17.00
CA THR A 60 11.15 -4.99 16.06
C THR A 60 11.59 -4.75 14.62
N LYS A 61 11.38 -5.75 13.76
CA LYS A 61 11.69 -5.64 12.34
C LYS A 61 10.70 -4.67 11.67
N PRO A 62 11.17 -3.59 11.03
CA PRO A 62 10.27 -2.68 10.31
C PRO A 62 9.69 -3.36 9.07
N MET A 63 8.42 -3.05 8.76
CA MET A 63 7.79 -3.48 7.51
C MET A 63 8.36 -2.74 6.28
N SER A 64 8.14 -3.30 5.09
CA SER A 64 8.56 -2.63 3.84
C SER A 64 7.71 -1.39 3.58
N ALA A 65 8.28 -0.38 2.90
CA ALA A 65 7.58 0.86 2.61
C ALA A 65 6.29 0.66 1.77
N LEU A 66 6.26 -0.38 0.92
CA LEU A 66 5.06 -0.75 0.17
C LEU A 66 3.95 -1.28 1.09
N MET A 67 4.30 -2.19 2.01
CA MET A 67 3.35 -2.75 2.98
C MET A 67 2.80 -1.66 3.91
N PHE A 68 3.68 -0.76 4.38
CA PHE A 68 3.27 0.38 5.21
C PHE A 68 2.19 1.23 4.53
N ARG A 69 2.38 1.53 3.25
CA ARG A 69 1.41 2.33 2.47
C ARG A 69 0.11 1.58 2.19
N SER A 70 0.16 0.27 1.94
CA SER A 70 -1.04 -0.54 1.79
C SER A 70 -1.87 -0.54 3.07
N ASN A 71 -1.23 -0.78 4.21
CA ASN A 71 -1.90 -0.78 5.51
C ASN A 71 -2.47 0.59 5.82
N LEU A 72 -1.71 1.67 5.58
CA LEU A 72 -2.18 3.03 5.75
C LEU A 72 -3.42 3.33 4.89
N ALA A 73 -3.42 2.89 3.63
CA ALA A 73 -4.57 3.07 2.74
C ALA A 73 -5.78 2.27 3.22
N ASP A 74 -5.59 1.03 3.67
CA ASP A 74 -6.64 0.19 4.21
C ASP A 74 -7.23 0.80 5.49
N GLU A 75 -6.39 1.23 6.44
CA GLU A 75 -6.82 1.87 7.70
C GLU A 75 -7.64 3.14 7.45
N LEU A 76 -7.18 4.02 6.55
CA LEU A 76 -7.91 5.26 6.21
C LEU A 76 -9.23 4.99 5.48
N THR A 77 -9.36 3.84 4.82
CA THR A 77 -10.53 3.50 4.00
C THR A 77 -11.56 2.66 4.76
N GLN A 78 -11.13 1.90 5.79
CA GLN A 78 -11.96 0.96 6.55
C GLN A 78 -13.24 1.59 7.13
N ASP A 79 -13.14 2.78 7.73
CA ASP A 79 -14.29 3.44 8.38
C ASP A 79 -15.25 4.14 7.39
N ASN A 80 -14.77 4.43 6.18
CA ASN A 80 -15.51 5.18 5.16
C ASN A 80 -16.25 4.29 4.15
N CYS A 81 -16.05 2.97 4.19
CA CYS A 81 -16.66 1.99 3.29
C CYS A 81 -18.01 1.44 3.76
N THR A 82 -18.65 2.04 4.77
CA THR A 82 -19.95 1.59 5.31
C THR A 82 -21.13 1.81 4.37
N ARG A 83 -20.93 2.45 3.21
CA ARG A 83 -21.93 2.46 2.14
C ARG A 83 -21.99 1.07 1.49
N LYS A 84 -22.67 0.14 2.17
CA LYS A 84 -23.19 -1.11 1.58
C LYS A 84 -24.28 -0.75 0.57
N THR A 85 -23.95 -0.05 -0.51
CA THR A 85 -24.82 -0.14 -1.69
C THR A 85 -24.73 -1.58 -2.15
N PRO A 86 -25.82 -2.37 -2.12
CA PRO A 86 -25.79 -3.66 -2.78
C PRO A 86 -25.41 -3.38 -4.24
N GLY A 87 -24.21 -3.80 -4.63
CA GLY A 87 -23.81 -3.71 -6.02
C GLY A 87 -24.85 -4.45 -6.87
N PRO A 88 -25.04 -4.06 -8.15
CA PRO A 88 -25.88 -4.83 -9.05
C PRO A 88 -25.47 -6.30 -8.96
N LYS A 89 -26.43 -7.21 -8.76
CA LYS A 89 -26.12 -8.65 -8.77
C LYS A 89 -25.56 -8.97 -10.16
N VAL A 90 -24.24 -9.11 -10.25
CA VAL A 90 -23.60 -9.60 -11.47
C VAL A 90 -24.06 -11.04 -11.64
N ILE A 91 -25.04 -11.26 -12.51
CA ILE A 91 -25.39 -12.61 -12.97
C ILE A 91 -24.21 -13.06 -13.81
N VAL A 92 -23.25 -13.73 -13.19
CA VAL A 92 -22.16 -14.39 -13.90
C VAL A 92 -22.79 -15.56 -14.65
N SER A 93 -23.10 -15.36 -15.93
CA SER A 93 -23.35 -16.48 -16.82
C SER A 93 -22.08 -17.32 -16.86
N LYS A 94 -22.21 -18.62 -16.61
CA LYS A 94 -21.09 -19.58 -16.65
C LYS A 94 -20.66 -19.79 -18.10
N THR A 95 -20.01 -18.80 -18.71
CA THR A 95 -19.44 -18.99 -20.03
C THR A 95 -18.16 -19.80 -19.87
N LYS A 96 -18.18 -21.03 -20.40
CA LYS A 96 -17.05 -21.97 -20.42
C LYS A 96 -15.92 -21.37 -21.25
N TRP A 97 -14.89 -20.85 -20.59
CA TRP A 97 -13.69 -20.36 -21.25
C TRP A 97 -12.95 -21.52 -21.93
N LYS A 98 -12.82 -21.49 -23.26
CA LYS A 98 -11.85 -22.33 -23.98
C LYS A 98 -10.48 -21.70 -23.77
N ILE A 99 -9.58 -22.45 -23.14
CA ILE A 99 -8.19 -22.03 -22.92
C ILE A 99 -7.44 -22.16 -24.25
N CYS A 100 -7.07 -21.03 -24.86
CA CYS A 100 -6.13 -21.02 -25.99
C CYS A 100 -4.69 -21.07 -25.44
N LYS A 101 -3.90 -22.08 -25.85
CA LYS A 101 -2.58 -22.42 -25.27
C LYS A 101 -1.40 -21.51 -25.70
N HIS A 102 -1.63 -20.23 -25.98
CA HIS A 102 -0.53 -19.33 -26.35
C HIS A 102 -0.80 -17.90 -25.88
N ASP A 103 -0.51 -17.63 -24.62
CA ASP A 103 0.34 -16.49 -24.27
C ASP A 103 0.80 -16.59 -22.82
N ARG A 104 2.11 -16.48 -22.59
CA ARG A 104 2.76 -16.79 -21.31
C ARG A 104 2.84 -15.61 -20.33
N TYR A 105 1.99 -14.60 -20.48
CA TYR A 105 1.95 -13.45 -19.56
C TYR A 105 0.50 -13.04 -19.24
N CYS A 106 -0.15 -13.82 -18.39
CA CYS A 106 -1.36 -13.38 -17.70
C CYS A 106 -1.21 -13.74 -16.22
N THR A 107 -0.41 -12.95 -15.50
CA THR A 107 -0.29 -13.06 -14.04
C THR A 107 -1.56 -12.53 -13.40
N LYS A 108 -2.36 -13.49 -12.96
CA LYS A 108 -3.58 -13.42 -12.14
C LYS A 108 -3.60 -12.22 -11.18
N ILE A 109 -4.38 -11.19 -11.52
CA ILE A 109 -4.94 -10.28 -10.54
C ILE A 109 -6.34 -10.78 -10.20
N GLY A 110 -6.56 -11.08 -8.92
CA GLY A 110 -7.90 -11.23 -8.37
C GLY A 110 -8.23 -12.63 -7.88
N HIS A 111 -8.09 -12.84 -6.57
CA HIS A 111 -9.20 -13.29 -5.73
C HIS A 111 -8.84 -12.98 -4.27
N ARG A 112 -9.51 -11.98 -3.71
CA ARG A 112 -9.45 -11.55 -2.32
C ARG A 112 -9.75 -12.76 -1.41
N LYS A 113 -8.79 -13.22 -0.61
CA LYS A 113 -9.05 -14.12 0.53
C LYS A 113 -9.24 -13.27 1.77
N THR A 114 -10.48 -13.10 2.22
CA THR A 114 -10.74 -12.63 3.59
C THR A 114 -10.60 -13.81 4.53
N PHE A 115 -9.53 -13.81 5.34
CA PHE A 115 -9.39 -14.71 6.48
C PHE A 115 -10.34 -14.22 7.58
N ILE A 116 -11.31 -15.05 7.95
CA ILE A 116 -12.06 -14.90 9.21
C ILE A 116 -11.52 -15.97 10.15
N HIS A 117 -10.90 -15.52 11.24
CA HIS A 117 -10.57 -16.36 12.39
C HIS A 117 -11.87 -16.62 13.16
N GLU A 118 -12.36 -17.86 13.16
CA GLU A 118 -13.37 -18.29 14.15
C GLU A 118 -12.69 -19.19 15.18
N GLY A 119 -12.60 -18.66 16.40
CA GLY A 119 -12.25 -19.41 17.59
C GLY A 119 -13.36 -20.41 17.90
N LYS A 120 -12.97 -21.67 18.13
CA LYS A 120 -13.88 -22.74 18.50
C LYS A 120 -14.07 -22.72 20.02
N HIS A 121 -15.24 -22.28 20.47
CA HIS A 121 -15.75 -22.48 21.82
C HIS A 121 -16.96 -23.43 21.79
N ASP A 122 -16.78 -24.53 22.53
CA ASP A 122 -17.76 -25.25 23.36
C ASP A 122 -18.87 -26.11 22.75
N GLY A 123 -18.91 -27.38 23.20
CA GLY A 123 -20.09 -27.91 23.91
C GLY A 123 -21.16 -28.69 23.12
N VAL A 124 -21.10 -30.02 23.29
CA VAL A 124 -22.21 -30.97 23.60
C VAL A 124 -23.63 -30.58 23.18
N VAL A 125 -24.29 -31.38 22.32
CA VAL A 125 -25.68 -31.88 22.50
C VAL A 125 -25.88 -33.15 21.62
N LEU A 126 -26.18 -34.28 22.29
CA LEU A 126 -26.69 -35.60 21.85
C LEU A 126 -25.90 -36.42 20.82
#